data_AF-A0A839Z784-F1
#
_entry.id   AF-A0A839Z784-F1
#
_cell.length_a   1.000
_cell.length_b   1.000
_cell.length_c   1.000
_cell.angle_alpha   90.00
_cell.angle_beta   90.00
_cell.angle_gamma   90.00
#
_symmetry.space_group_name_H-M   'P 1'
#
loop_
_entity.id
_entity.type
_entity.pdbx_description
1 polymer ?
#
loop_
_entity_poly.entity_id
_entity_poly.type
_entity_poly.pdbx_seq_one_letter_code
_entity_poly.pdbx_strand_id
1 'polypeptide(L)'
;MRNILLLAAACAALAACGTTGPLKPEKGESLPVKPALADRQPDADDLLTPPPYARPERIDELVKRSTPREPDRFDLPPPEGGAAPEPDPASDVDDPVDQDSDIEGPEGASR
;
A
#
# COMPACT_ATOMS: atom_id res chain seq x y z
N MET A 1 24.16 20.35 -34.23
CA MET A 1 22.76 20.51 -34.68
C MET A 1 22.07 19.17 -34.93
N ARG A 2 22.61 18.29 -35.78
CA ARG A 2 21.99 16.98 -36.08
C ARG A 2 21.76 16.05 -34.87
N ASN A 3 22.74 15.94 -33.97
CA ASN A 3 22.59 15.10 -32.76
C ASN A 3 21.56 15.65 -31.77
N ILE A 4 21.40 16.97 -31.70
CA ILE A 4 20.39 17.63 -30.85
C ILE A 4 18.99 17.33 -31.40
N LEU A 5 18.82 17.40 -32.72
CA LEU A 5 17.58 17.02 -33.40
C LEU A 5 17.21 15.54 -33.18
N LEU A 6 18.18 14.63 -33.24
CA LEU A 6 17.96 13.20 -32.98
C LEU A 6 17.59 12.94 -31.51
N LEU A 7 18.25 13.63 -30.57
CA LEU A 7 17.95 13.50 -29.15
C LEU A 7 16.54 14.03 -28.82
N ALA A 8 16.16 15.19 -29.37
CA ALA A 8 14.84 15.76 -29.18
C ALA A 8 13.72 14.85 -29.74
N ALA A 9 13.94 14.26 -30.92
CA ALA A 9 12.99 13.32 -31.52
C ALA A 9 12.82 12.04 -30.67
N ALA A 10 13.90 11.51 -30.10
CA ALA A 10 13.85 10.35 -29.22
C ALA A 10 13.06 10.66 -27.94
N CYS A 11 13.31 11.81 -27.30
CA CYS A 11 12.56 12.25 -26.12
C CYS A 11 11.06 12.45 -26.42
N ALA A 12 10.72 13.01 -27.59
CA ALA A 12 9.34 13.20 -28.00
C ALA A 12 8.61 11.86 -28.22
N ALA A 13 9.29 10.85 -28.79
CA ALA A 13 8.73 9.51 -28.97
C ALA A 13 8.45 8.79 -27.64
N LEU A 14 9.31 8.98 -26.63
CA LEU A 14 9.13 8.41 -25.28
C LEU A 14 7.96 9.07 -24.52
N ALA A 15 7.70 10.35 -24.74
CA ALA A 15 6.61 11.08 -24.10
C ALA A 15 5.21 10.77 -24.69
N ALA A 16 5.13 10.09 -25.84
CA ALA A 16 3.87 9.89 -26.57
C ALA A 16 2.98 8.75 -26.04
N CYS A 17 3.45 7.91 -25.10
CA CYS A 17 2.73 6.71 -24.64
C CYS A 17 1.73 6.97 -23.48
N GLY A 18 1.52 8.23 -23.07
CA GLY A 18 0.81 8.57 -21.83
C GLY A 18 -0.60 9.17 -22.00
N THR A 19 -1.37 8.79 -23.02
CA THR A 19 -2.72 9.37 -23.20
C THR A 19 -3.68 8.95 -22.10
N THR A 20 -4.19 9.91 -21.32
CA THR A 20 -5.22 9.67 -20.31
C THR A 20 -6.59 9.96 -20.88
N GLY A 21 -7.53 9.04 -20.72
CA GLY A 21 -8.92 9.22 -21.13
C GLY A 21 -9.83 8.20 -20.45
N PRO A 22 -11.16 8.36 -20.54
CA PRO A 22 -12.08 7.42 -19.95
C PRO A 22 -11.91 6.04 -20.59
N LEU A 23 -11.72 5.03 -19.75
CA LEU A 23 -11.56 3.65 -20.17
C LEU A 23 -12.84 3.15 -20.83
N LYS A 24 -12.67 2.41 -21.92
CA LYS A 24 -13.76 1.76 -22.65
C LYS A 24 -13.42 0.29 -22.87
N PRO A 25 -14.41 -0.60 -22.93
CA PRO A 25 -14.20 -1.97 -23.34
C PRO A 25 -13.53 -2.04 -24.73
N GLU A 26 -12.91 -3.19 -25.00
CA GLU A 26 -12.42 -3.50 -26.34
C GLU A 26 -13.57 -3.50 -27.37
N LYS A 27 -13.19 -3.43 -28.65
CA LYS A 27 -14.17 -3.30 -29.72
C LYS A 27 -14.91 -4.61 -29.95
N GLY A 28 -16.16 -4.66 -29.51
CA GLY A 28 -17.03 -5.83 -29.61
C GLY A 28 -17.44 -6.35 -28.23
N GLU A 29 -16.73 -5.91 -27.20
CA GLU A 29 -16.95 -6.27 -25.81
C GLU A 29 -17.92 -5.28 -25.15
N SER A 30 -18.66 -5.79 -24.18
CA SER A 30 -19.58 -5.00 -23.36
C SER A 30 -19.13 -5.03 -21.92
N LEU A 31 -19.61 -4.06 -21.13
CA LEU A 31 -19.39 -4.08 -19.69
C LEU A 31 -19.97 -5.35 -19.07
N PRO A 32 -19.44 -5.81 -17.92
CA PRO A 32 -19.99 -6.95 -17.19
C PRO A 32 -21.50 -6.82 -17.02
N VAL A 33 -22.19 -7.96 -17.03
CA VAL A 33 -23.64 -7.99 -16.80
C VAL A 33 -23.98 -7.36 -15.45
N LYS A 34 -25.11 -6.66 -15.41
CA LYS A 34 -25.62 -6.01 -14.22
C LYS A 34 -25.74 -7.04 -13.06
N PRO A 35 -25.14 -6.77 -11.88
CA PRO A 35 -25.32 -7.62 -10.70
C PRO A 35 -26.79 -7.74 -10.29
N ALA A 36 -27.17 -8.90 -9.75
CA ALA A 36 -28.57 -9.23 -9.45
C ALA A 36 -29.30 -8.20 -8.57
N LEU A 37 -28.56 -7.57 -7.64
CA LEU A 37 -29.11 -6.60 -6.68
C LEU A 37 -28.79 -5.14 -7.03
N ALA A 38 -28.11 -4.87 -8.14
CA ALA A 38 -27.87 -3.50 -8.56
C ALA A 38 -29.14 -2.90 -9.18
N ASP A 39 -29.30 -1.58 -9.16
CA ASP A 39 -30.41 -0.89 -9.85
C ASP A 39 -30.09 -0.63 -11.32
N ARG A 40 -28.81 -0.46 -11.65
CA ARG A 40 -28.30 -0.20 -13.01
C ARG A 40 -27.04 -1.02 -13.29
N GLN A 41 -26.66 -1.11 -14.56
CA GLN A 41 -25.35 -1.63 -14.94
C GLN A 41 -24.27 -0.64 -14.45
N PRO A 42 -23.20 -1.10 -13.79
CA PRO A 42 -22.07 -0.26 -13.41
C PRO A 42 -21.34 0.28 -14.65
N ASP A 43 -20.84 1.51 -14.58
CA ASP A 43 -19.96 2.06 -15.60
C ASP A 43 -18.48 1.74 -15.32
N ALA A 44 -17.57 2.28 -16.13
CA ALA A 44 -16.13 2.01 -15.98
C ALA A 44 -15.58 2.55 -14.64
N ASP A 45 -16.04 3.73 -14.19
CA ASP A 45 -15.55 4.35 -12.96
C ASP A 45 -16.08 3.59 -11.73
N ASP A 46 -17.34 3.16 -11.77
CA ASP A 46 -17.93 2.30 -10.73
C ASP A 46 -17.15 0.99 -10.55
N LEU A 47 -16.68 0.38 -11.65
CA LEU A 47 -15.96 -0.90 -11.62
C LEU A 47 -14.51 -0.77 -11.17
N LEU A 48 -13.89 0.39 -11.40
CA LEU A 48 -12.50 0.66 -11.03
C LEU A 48 -12.36 1.21 -9.61
N THR A 49 -13.47 1.69 -9.02
CA THR A 49 -13.50 2.23 -7.67
C THR A 49 -13.75 1.12 -6.65
N PRO A 50 -12.78 0.79 -5.78
CA PRO A 50 -13.00 -0.23 -4.75
C PRO A 50 -14.05 0.25 -3.74
N PRO A 51 -15.02 -0.59 -3.36
CA PRO A 51 -15.98 -0.23 -2.33
C PRO A 51 -15.30 -0.18 -0.95
N PRO A 52 -15.90 0.53 0.04
CA PRO A 52 -15.29 0.74 1.36
C PRO A 52 -14.93 -0.56 2.10
N TYR A 53 -15.68 -1.64 1.89
CA TYR A 53 -15.39 -2.93 2.51
C TYR A 53 -14.24 -3.70 1.83
N ALA A 54 -13.95 -3.42 0.56
CA ALA A 54 -12.84 -4.06 -0.16
C ALA A 54 -11.50 -3.36 0.12
N ARG A 55 -11.54 -2.07 0.43
CA ARG A 55 -10.37 -1.28 0.84
C ARG A 55 -10.77 -0.34 1.98
N PRO A 56 -10.90 -0.86 3.21
CA PRO A 56 -11.23 -0.03 4.36
C PRO A 56 -10.14 0.99 4.62
N GLU A 57 -10.55 2.15 5.12
CA GLU A 57 -9.62 3.17 5.56
C GLU A 57 -8.80 2.63 6.74
N ARG A 58 -7.49 2.74 6.61
CA ARG A 58 -6.54 2.42 7.66
C ARG A 58 -6.31 3.69 8.46
N ILE A 59 -6.83 3.73 9.67
CA ILE A 59 -6.43 4.75 10.64
C ILE A 59 -5.11 4.26 11.24
N ASP A 60 -4.01 4.78 10.74
CA ASP A 60 -2.69 4.47 11.28
C ASP A 60 -2.46 5.39 12.49
N GLU A 61 -2.72 4.88 13.70
CA GLU A 61 -2.28 5.54 14.93
C GLU A 61 -0.76 5.36 15.07
N LEU A 62 -0.02 6.46 15.17
CA LEU A 62 1.43 6.40 15.36
C LEU A 62 1.77 5.78 16.73
N VAL A 63 2.16 4.51 16.73
CA VAL A 63 2.74 3.84 17.90
C VAL A 63 4.18 4.30 18.06
N LYS A 64 4.44 5.15 19.07
CA LYS A 64 5.77 5.74 19.32
C LYS A 64 6.75 4.81 20.03
N ARG A 65 6.25 3.73 20.65
CA ARG A 65 7.06 2.78 21.41
C ARG A 65 6.37 1.42 21.44
N SER A 66 7.16 0.35 21.36
CA SER A 66 6.68 -1.01 21.58
C SER A 66 6.22 -1.20 23.03
N THR A 67 5.22 -2.05 23.22
CA THR A 67 4.80 -2.56 24.54
C THR A 67 5.03 -4.07 24.56
N PRO A 68 5.52 -4.64 25.69
CA PRO A 68 5.62 -6.09 25.84
C PRO A 68 4.27 -6.76 25.57
N ARG A 69 4.27 -7.88 24.85
CA ARG A 69 3.04 -8.62 24.53
C ARG A 69 2.61 -9.46 25.74
N GLU A 70 1.31 -9.54 25.96
CA GLU A 70 0.74 -10.50 26.91
C GLU A 70 1.10 -11.93 26.45
N PRO A 71 1.52 -12.83 27.36
CA PRO A 71 1.80 -14.23 27.00
C PRO A 71 0.61 -14.88 26.29
N ASP A 72 0.86 -15.61 25.20
CA ASP A 72 -0.18 -16.27 24.43
C ASP A 72 -0.80 -17.40 25.25
N ARG A 73 -2.11 -17.28 25.52
CA ARG A 73 -2.88 -18.29 26.25
C ARG A 73 -2.96 -19.65 25.53
N PHE A 74 -2.65 -19.68 24.24
CA PHE A 74 -2.65 -20.88 23.41
C PHE A 74 -1.25 -21.45 23.19
N ASP A 75 -0.23 -20.87 23.83
CA ASP A 75 1.11 -21.42 23.73
C ASP A 75 1.12 -22.82 24.38
N LEU A 76 1.33 -23.82 23.53
CA LEU A 76 1.22 -25.22 23.95
C LEU A 76 2.50 -25.61 24.69
N PRO A 77 2.37 -26.44 25.75
CA PRO A 77 3.55 -26.95 26.42
C PRO A 77 4.40 -27.81 25.47
N PRO A 78 5.71 -27.94 25.74
CA PRO A 78 6.59 -28.81 24.97
C PRO A 78 6.05 -30.24 24.84
N PRO A 79 6.38 -30.98 23.76
CA PRO A 79 5.81 -32.30 23.48
C PRO A 79 6.13 -33.35 24.56
N GLU A 80 7.16 -33.12 25.36
CA GLU A 80 7.58 -33.97 26.48
C GLU A 80 6.71 -33.77 27.75
N GLY A 81 5.79 -32.80 27.72
CA GLY A 81 4.97 -32.37 28.84
C GLY A 81 5.67 -31.30 29.70
N GLY A 82 4.90 -30.38 30.28
CA GLY A 82 5.41 -29.27 31.09
C GLY A 82 4.46 -28.08 31.10
N ALA A 83 4.86 -26.99 31.76
CA ALA A 83 4.23 -25.67 31.57
C ALA A 83 4.80 -25.01 30.31
N ALA A 84 4.06 -24.08 29.70
CA ALA A 84 4.62 -23.19 28.69
C ALA A 84 5.78 -22.38 29.31
N PRO A 85 6.87 -22.11 28.57
CA PRO A 85 7.94 -21.22 29.04
C PRO A 85 7.35 -19.85 29.39
N GLU A 86 7.76 -19.26 30.52
CA GLU A 86 7.42 -17.86 30.79
C GLU A 86 8.15 -16.95 29.78
N PRO A 87 7.50 -15.86 29.31
CA PRO A 87 8.12 -14.95 28.36
C PRO A 87 9.42 -14.37 28.95
N ASP A 88 10.52 -14.48 28.22
CA ASP A 88 11.80 -13.91 28.62
C ASP A 88 11.75 -12.38 28.43
N PRO A 89 11.87 -11.56 29.50
CA PRO A 89 11.84 -10.12 29.38
C PRO A 89 13.01 -9.55 28.56
N ALA A 90 14.05 -10.35 28.26
CA ALA A 90 15.19 -9.96 27.45
C ALA A 90 15.02 -10.19 25.94
N SER A 91 14.01 -10.96 25.49
CA SER A 91 13.82 -11.20 24.05
C SER A 91 13.14 -10.04 23.31
N ASP A 92 12.59 -9.07 24.04
CA ASP A 92 11.86 -7.91 23.49
C ASP A 92 12.69 -6.60 23.51
N VAL A 93 13.97 -6.66 23.89
CA VAL A 93 14.88 -5.50 23.85
C VAL A 93 15.49 -5.41 22.45
N ASP A 94 14.68 -5.02 21.47
CA ASP A 94 15.22 -4.31 20.31
C ASP A 94 15.60 -2.91 20.81
N ASP A 95 16.91 -2.61 20.84
CA ASP A 95 17.41 -1.26 21.14
C ASP A 95 16.64 -0.25 20.26
N PRO A 96 16.12 0.85 20.84
CA PRO A 96 15.42 1.85 20.06
C PRO A 96 16.39 2.42 19.01
N VAL A 97 16.17 2.06 17.74
CA VAL A 97 16.78 2.76 16.63
C VAL A 97 16.12 4.13 16.60
N ASP A 98 16.85 5.17 17.02
CA ASP A 98 16.44 6.57 16.88
C ASP A 98 16.25 6.88 15.38
N GLN A 99 15.03 6.67 14.87
CA GLN A 99 14.69 6.97 13.46
C GLN A 99 14.57 8.48 13.20
N ASP A 100 14.63 9.30 14.25
CA ASP A 100 14.51 10.76 14.16
C ASP A 100 15.84 11.45 13.78
N SER A 101 16.99 10.77 13.88
CA SER A 101 18.28 11.39 13.57
C SER A 101 18.55 11.56 12.06
N ASP A 102 17.77 10.89 11.21
CA ASP A 102 17.98 10.88 9.75
C ASP A 102 17.02 11.82 8.99
N ILE A 103 16.08 12.49 9.70
CA ILE A 103 15.18 13.50 9.11
C ILE A 103 15.73 14.91 9.40
N GLU A 104 16.97 15.18 8.99
CA GLU A 104 17.43 16.57 8.78
C GLU A 104 17.17 16.93 7.31
N GLY A 105 15.89 17.07 6.97
CA GLY A 105 15.48 17.70 5.71
C GLY A 105 15.85 19.19 5.76
N PRO A 106 16.37 19.79 4.68
CA PRO A 106 16.80 21.18 4.70
C PRO A 106 15.63 22.08 5.05
N GLU A 107 15.82 22.84 6.12
CA GLU A 107 14.94 23.92 6.53
C GLU A 107 14.63 24.84 5.33
N GLY A 108 13.34 25.15 5.19
CA GLY A 108 12.88 26.46 4.76
C GLY A 108 13.40 26.99 3.42
N ALA A 109 12.67 26.72 2.35
CA ALA A 109 12.52 27.66 1.25
C ALA A 109 11.04 27.98 1.07
N SER A 110 10.65 29.12 1.64
CA SER A 110 9.39 29.81 1.39
C SER A 110 9.27 30.26 -0.08
N ARG A 111 8.02 30.24 -0.56
CA ARG A 111 7.43 30.82 -1.80
C ARG A 111 7.26 29.89 -2.99
#